data_AF-A0A5B8VKI9-F1
#
_entry.id   AF-A0A5B8VKI9-F1
#
_cell.length_a   1.000
_cell.length_b   1.000
_cell.length_c   1.000
_cell.angle_alpha   90.00
_cell.angle_beta   90.00
_cell.angle_gamma   90.00
#
_symmetry.space_group_name_H-M   'P 1'
#
loop_
_entity.id
_entity.type
_entity.pdbx_description
1 polymer ?
#
loop_
_entity_poly.entity_id
_entity_poly.type
_entity_poly.pdbx_seq_one_letter_code
_entity_poly.pdbx_strand_id
1 'polypeptide(L)'
;MQVNKLGDLIRERLEILGIKQKDLAKELNIDSRTVTNILNATFMQTDRLERLCIYLKFNFFEFFTRPGSPLAKYGHQACEEVRKENERLQQQVTELQKALTEAQETITHQKKLTDILSMTVEKQEQYLKEQKERNKGS
;
A
#
# COMPACT_ATOMS: atom_id res chain seq x y z
N MET A 1 -21.62 32.03 2.59
CA MET A 1 -20.93 30.88 1.95
C MET A 1 -21.98 30.14 1.14
N GLN A 2 -21.90 30.15 -0.20
CA GLN A 2 -22.82 29.35 -1.01
C GLN A 2 -22.51 27.87 -0.76
N VAL A 3 -23.52 27.12 -0.32
CA VAL A 3 -23.46 25.66 -0.29
C VAL A 3 -23.59 25.23 -1.74
N ASN A 4 -22.46 25.05 -2.43
CA ASN A 4 -22.48 24.46 -3.77
C ASN A 4 -23.09 23.06 -3.62
N LYS A 5 -24.28 22.86 -4.18
CA LYS A 5 -24.92 21.55 -4.12
C LYS A 5 -24.04 20.59 -4.91
N LEU A 6 -23.89 19.36 -4.42
CA LEU A 6 -23.05 18.34 -5.05
C LEU A 6 -23.34 18.20 -6.57
N GLY A 7 -24.60 18.33 -6.96
CA GLY A 7 -25.01 18.33 -8.37
C GLY A 7 -24.42 19.46 -9.21
N ASP A 8 -24.21 20.65 -8.64
CA ASP A 8 -23.59 21.78 -9.34
C ASP A 8 -22.10 21.50 -9.59
N LEU A 9 -21.39 20.93 -8.60
CA LEU A 9 -19.99 20.51 -8.75
C LEU A 9 -19.83 19.43 -9.83
N ILE A 10 -20.78 18.49 -9.90
CA ILE A 10 -20.78 17.47 -10.94
C ILE A 10 -21.01 18.11 -12.32
N ARG A 11 -21.95 19.06 -12.44
CA ARG A 11 -22.17 19.78 -13.71
C ARG A 11 -20.94 20.55 -14.16
N GLU A 12 -20.31 21.29 -13.26
CA GLU A 12 -19.06 22.01 -13.54
C GLU A 12 -17.98 21.04 -14.06
N ARG A 13 -17.83 19.87 -13.41
CA ARG A 13 -16.85 18.87 -13.86
C ARG A 13 -17.19 18.26 -15.21
N LEU A 14 -18.47 18.00 -15.49
CA LEU A 14 -18.92 17.53 -16.81
C LEU A 14 -18.61 18.54 -17.91
N GLU A 15 -18.84 19.84 -17.64
CA GLU A 15 -18.54 20.93 -18.56
C GLU A 15 -17.04 21.02 -18.85
N ILE A 16 -16.18 20.96 -17.82
CA ILE A 16 -14.72 20.95 -17.96
C ILE A 16 -14.25 19.78 -18.85
N LEU A 17 -14.87 18.62 -18.72
CA LEU A 17 -14.51 17.41 -19.48
C LEU A 17 -15.22 17.32 -20.85
N GLY A 18 -16.12 18.26 -21.17
CA GLY A 18 -16.93 18.21 -22.39
C GLY A 18 -17.91 17.03 -22.46
N ILE A 19 -18.23 16.41 -21.32
CA ILE A 19 -19.10 15.24 -21.22
C ILE A 19 -20.56 15.71 -21.15
N LYS A 20 -21.42 15.22 -22.05
CA LYS A 20 -22.85 15.53 -22.00
C LYS A 20 -23.55 14.60 -21.00
N GLN A 21 -24.63 15.06 -20.37
CA GLN A 21 -25.41 14.25 -19.43
C GLN A 21 -25.91 12.92 -20.03
N LYS A 22 -26.18 12.89 -21.34
CA LYS A 22 -26.56 11.66 -22.06
C LYS A 22 -25.44 10.61 -22.07
N ASP A 23 -24.19 11.05 -22.07
CA ASP A 23 -23.02 10.15 -22.11
C ASP A 23 -22.76 9.63 -20.70
N LEU A 24 -22.98 10.47 -19.69
CA LEU A 24 -23.00 10.06 -18.29
C LEU A 24 -24.10 9.02 -18.00
N ALA A 25 -25.30 9.19 -18.57
CA ALA A 25 -26.42 8.25 -18.43
C ALA A 25 -26.04 6.85 -18.96
N LYS A 26 -25.40 6.82 -20.14
CA LYS A 26 -24.92 5.59 -20.77
C LYS A 26 -23.86 4.91 -19.93
N GLU A 27 -22.87 5.66 -19.46
CA GLU A 27 -21.78 5.10 -18.66
C GLU A 27 -22.30 4.47 -17.37
N LEU A 28 -23.17 5.19 -16.67
CA LEU A 28 -23.71 4.72 -15.40
C LEU A 28 -24.81 3.68 -15.56
N ASN A 29 -25.16 3.32 -16.81
CA ASN A 29 -26.26 2.43 -17.16
C ASN A 29 -27.59 2.83 -16.48
N ILE A 30 -27.91 4.12 -16.56
CA ILE A 30 -29.14 4.70 -16.01
C ILE A 30 -29.85 5.54 -17.06
N ASP A 31 -31.14 5.77 -16.88
CA ASP A 31 -31.90 6.62 -17.78
C ASP A 31 -31.59 8.12 -17.54
N SER A 32 -31.87 8.95 -18.54
CA SER A 32 -31.59 10.39 -18.48
C SER A 32 -32.36 11.13 -17.39
N ARG A 33 -33.58 10.66 -17.03
CA ARG A 33 -34.36 11.26 -15.94
C ARG A 33 -33.68 10.99 -14.60
N THR A 34 -33.12 9.80 -14.42
CA THR A 34 -32.31 9.45 -13.24
C THR A 34 -31.06 10.32 -13.15
N VAL A 35 -30.37 10.62 -14.26
CA VAL A 35 -29.24 11.57 -14.26
C VAL A 35 -29.68 12.97 -13.83
N THR A 36 -30.78 13.49 -14.38
CA THR A 36 -31.33 14.79 -13.97
C THR A 36 -31.69 14.81 -12.49
N ASN A 37 -32.29 13.73 -11.99
CA ASN A 37 -32.59 13.59 -10.56
C ASN A 37 -31.32 13.61 -9.72
N ILE A 38 -30.26 12.90 -10.12
CA ILE A 38 -28.95 12.88 -9.43
C ILE A 38 -28.36 14.29 -9.36
N LEU A 39 -28.37 15.03 -10.46
CA LEU A 39 -27.81 16.39 -10.53
C LEU A 39 -28.66 17.42 -9.78
N ASN A 40 -29.93 17.14 -9.52
CA ASN A 40 -30.83 18.03 -8.79
C ASN A 40 -31.08 17.56 -7.35
N ALA A 41 -30.61 16.36 -6.98
CA ALA A 41 -30.87 15.78 -5.69
C ALA A 41 -30.14 16.54 -4.58
N THR A 42 -30.83 16.70 -3.46
CA THR A 42 -30.25 17.24 -2.22
C THR A 42 -29.34 16.21 -1.53
N PHE A 43 -29.54 14.92 -1.81
CA PHE A 43 -28.80 13.81 -1.24
C PHE A 43 -28.38 12.81 -2.33
N MET A 44 -27.18 12.25 -2.21
CA MET A 44 -26.66 11.22 -3.10
C MET A 44 -26.18 10.03 -2.28
N GLN A 45 -26.51 8.82 -2.73
CA GLN A 45 -25.97 7.60 -2.14
C GLN A 45 -24.45 7.51 -2.40
N THR A 46 -23.70 7.10 -1.38
CA THR A 46 -22.23 7.06 -1.41
C THR A 46 -21.66 6.21 -2.54
N ASP A 47 -22.25 5.06 -2.80
CA ASP A 47 -21.89 4.12 -3.88
C ASP A 47 -22.04 4.77 -5.27
N ARG A 48 -23.09 5.56 -5.47
CA ARG A 48 -23.30 6.30 -6.72
C ARG A 48 -22.30 7.43 -6.88
N LEU A 49 -21.99 8.14 -5.79
CA LEU A 49 -20.99 9.20 -5.80
C LEU A 49 -19.59 8.65 -6.06
N GLU A 50 -19.26 7.49 -5.51
CA GLU A 50 -18.00 6.78 -5.77
C GLU A 50 -17.83 6.44 -7.25
N ARG A 51 -18.86 5.84 -7.88
CA ARG A 51 -18.84 5.55 -9.32
C ARG A 51 -18.65 6.80 -10.17
N LEU A 52 -19.30 7.91 -9.78
CA LEU A 52 -19.11 9.21 -10.41
C LEU A 52 -17.67 9.73 -10.25
N CYS A 53 -17.08 9.59 -9.06
CA CYS A 53 -15.69 9.99 -8.82
C CYS A 53 -14.72 9.24 -9.73
N ILE A 54 -14.93 7.93 -9.88
CA ILE A 54 -14.11 7.08 -10.75
C ILE A 54 -14.25 7.50 -12.21
N TYR A 55 -15.49 7.63 -12.70
CA TYR A 55 -15.74 7.98 -14.10
C TYR A 55 -15.22 9.37 -14.46
N LEU A 56 -15.48 10.36 -13.61
CA LEU A 56 -15.08 11.76 -13.84
C LEU A 56 -13.64 12.05 -13.41
N LYS A 57 -12.92 11.02 -12.92
CA LYS A 57 -11.55 11.09 -12.38
C LYS A 57 -11.38 12.29 -11.46
N PHE A 58 -12.29 12.42 -10.50
CA PHE A 58 -12.37 13.57 -9.61
C PHE A 58 -12.98 13.20 -8.27
N ASN A 59 -12.34 13.64 -7.18
CA ASN A 59 -12.75 13.26 -5.83
C ASN A 59 -13.77 14.26 -5.25
N PHE A 60 -15.05 14.01 -5.45
CA PHE A 60 -16.10 14.86 -4.87
C PHE A 60 -16.21 14.73 -3.34
N PHE A 61 -15.64 13.67 -2.73
CA PHE A 61 -15.67 13.51 -1.28
C PHE A 61 -14.86 14.59 -0.54
N GLU A 62 -13.84 15.16 -1.19
CA GLU A 62 -13.02 16.23 -0.62
C GLU A 62 -13.84 17.45 -0.20
N PHE A 63 -14.94 17.75 -0.90
CA PHE A 63 -15.79 18.88 -0.54
C PHE A 63 -16.49 18.70 0.80
N PHE A 64 -16.68 17.44 1.22
CA PHE A 64 -17.26 17.10 2.52
C PHE A 64 -16.20 16.94 3.62
N THR A 65 -14.92 16.88 3.28
CA THR A 65 -13.82 16.80 4.27
C THR A 65 -13.05 18.11 4.42
N ARG A 66 -13.37 19.14 3.62
CA ARG A 66 -12.78 20.49 3.72
C ARG A 66 -12.98 21.11 5.10
N PRO A 67 -12.02 21.92 5.59
CA PRO A 67 -12.17 22.68 6.84
C PRO A 67 -13.48 23.47 6.87
N GLY A 68 -14.24 23.31 7.96
CA GLY A 68 -15.55 23.96 8.13
C GLY A 68 -16.76 23.10 7.71
N SER A 69 -16.56 21.94 7.09
CA SER A 69 -17.64 20.97 6.84
C SER A 69 -17.92 20.10 8.09
N PRO A 70 -19.17 19.63 8.30
CA PRO A 70 -19.50 18.76 9.44
C PRO A 70 -18.71 17.45 9.48
N LEU A 71 -18.26 16.97 8.31
CA LEU A 71 -17.53 15.71 8.18
C LEU A 71 -16.01 15.88 8.18
N ALA A 72 -15.49 17.11 8.19
CA ALA A 72 -14.04 17.41 8.22
C ALA A 72 -13.30 16.69 9.35
N LYS A 73 -13.92 16.64 10.54
CA LYS A 73 -13.33 15.99 11.72
C LYS A 73 -13.10 14.49 11.51
N TYR A 74 -13.98 13.81 10.80
CA TYR A 74 -13.86 12.38 10.53
C TYR A 74 -12.80 12.10 9.47
N GLY A 75 -12.71 12.94 8.43
CA GLY A 75 -11.65 12.85 7.44
C GLY A 75 -10.27 13.04 8.06
N HIS A 76 -10.12 14.03 8.96
CA HIS A 76 -8.86 14.25 9.66
C HIS A 76 -8.49 13.09 10.58
N GLN A 77 -9.43 12.57 11.37
CA GLN A 77 -9.20 11.43 12.25
C GLN A 77 -8.75 10.17 11.49
N ALA A 78 -9.46 9.81 10.41
CA ALA A 78 -9.10 8.66 9.59
C ALA A 78 -7.70 8.81 8.96
N CYS A 79 -7.37 9.99 8.44
CA CYS A 79 -6.03 10.26 7.91
C CYS A 79 -4.94 10.15 8.98
N GLU A 80 -5.21 10.64 10.20
CA GLU A 80 -4.27 10.56 11.32
C GLU A 80 -4.04 9.11 11.79
N GLU A 81 -5.10 8.30 11.85
CA GLU A 81 -4.98 6.87 12.18
C GLU A 81 -4.17 6.12 11.13
N VAL A 82 -4.46 6.33 9.85
CA VAL A 82 -3.70 5.73 8.74
C VAL A 82 -2.25 6.21 8.77
N ARG A 83 -1.99 7.49 9.08
CA ARG A 83 -0.63 8.02 9.20
C ARG A 83 0.15 7.34 10.31
N LYS A 84 -0.44 7.26 11.52
CA LYS A 84 0.21 6.60 12.67
C LYS A 84 0.49 5.12 12.40
N GLU A 85 -0.45 4.43 11.76
CA GLU A 85 -0.26 3.03 11.41
C GLU A 85 0.84 2.85 10.36
N ASN A 86 0.91 3.73 9.36
CA ASN A 86 2.01 3.73 8.39
C ASN A 86 3.37 4.01 9.04
N GLU A 87 3.45 4.98 9.96
CA GLU A 87 4.67 5.26 10.72
C GLU A 87 5.11 4.03 11.55
N ARG A 88 4.16 3.37 12.21
CA ARG A 88 4.39 2.14 12.98
C ARG A 88 4.91 1.00 12.09
N LEU A 89 4.27 0.78 10.94
CA LEU A 89 4.68 -0.23 9.97
C LEU A 89 6.08 0.06 9.41
N GLN A 90 6.39 1.33 9.12
CA GLN A 90 7.71 1.73 8.63
C GLN A 90 8.82 1.45 9.65
N GLN A 91 8.55 1.69 10.94
CA GLN A 91 9.47 1.34 12.02
C GLN A 91 9.70 -0.17 12.08
N GLN A 92 8.63 -0.98 12.04
CA GLN A 92 8.75 -2.44 12.04
C GLN A 92 9.55 -2.97 10.85
N VAL A 93 9.34 -2.42 9.65
CA VAL A 93 10.11 -2.79 8.46
C VAL A 93 11.60 -2.49 8.66
N THR A 94 11.92 -1.34 9.24
CA THR A 94 13.31 -0.93 9.52
C THR A 94 13.98 -1.88 10.51
N GLU A 95 13.28 -2.25 11.59
CA GLU A 95 13.79 -3.19 12.59
C GLU A 95 14.03 -4.59 11.99
N LEU A 96 13.08 -5.08 11.18
CA LEU A 96 13.21 -6.37 10.50
C LEU A 96 14.37 -6.38 9.49
N GLN A 97 14.59 -5.28 8.77
CA GLN A 97 15.73 -5.15 7.84
C GLN A 97 17.06 -5.19 8.58
N LYS A 98 17.15 -4.53 9.74
CA LYS A 98 18.34 -4.58 10.59
C LYS A 98 18.60 -6.00 11.08
N ALA A 99 17.61 -6.67 11.64
CA ALA A 99 17.72 -8.05 12.10
C ALA A 99 18.10 -9.02 10.97
N LEU A 100 17.57 -8.80 9.75
CA LEU A 100 17.94 -9.58 8.57
C LEU A 100 19.42 -9.42 8.22
N THR A 101 19.94 -8.20 8.30
CA THR A 101 21.34 -7.90 8.01
C THR A 101 22.26 -8.59 9.02
N GLU A 102 21.95 -8.48 10.31
CA GLU A 102 22.69 -9.13 11.39
C GLU A 102 22.68 -10.67 11.25
N ALA A 103 21.54 -11.25 10.86
CA ALA A 103 21.43 -12.67 10.59
C ALA A 103 22.27 -13.12 9.38
N GLN A 104 22.32 -12.31 8.31
CA GLN A 104 23.14 -12.59 7.13
C GLN A 104 24.64 -12.54 7.44
N GLU A 105 25.08 -11.58 8.25
CA GLU A 105 26.47 -11.51 8.73
C GLU A 105 26.82 -12.74 9.59
N THR A 106 25.92 -13.13 10.49
CA THR A 106 26.08 -14.33 11.33
C THR A 106 26.21 -15.60 10.49
N ILE A 107 25.33 -15.78 9.49
CA ILE A 107 25.39 -16.93 8.56
C ILE A 107 26.73 -16.93 7.81
N THR A 108 27.19 -15.77 7.36
CA THR A 108 28.46 -15.64 6.65
C THR A 108 29.64 -16.06 7.54
N HIS A 109 29.63 -15.63 8.80
CA HIS A 109 30.66 -16.01 9.77
C HIS A 109 30.62 -17.52 10.08
N GLN A 110 29.43 -18.09 10.30
CA GLN A 110 29.25 -19.51 10.56
C GLN A 110 29.71 -20.40 9.40
N LYS A 111 29.47 -19.98 8.14
CA LYS A 111 29.99 -20.68 6.96
C LYS A 111 31.52 -20.74 6.96
N LYS A 112 32.19 -19.59 7.19
CA LYS A 112 33.67 -19.55 7.27
C LYS A 112 34.21 -20.47 8.37
N LEU A 113 33.59 -20.50 9.54
CA LEU A 113 33.99 -21.40 10.62
C LEU A 113 33.80 -22.87 10.23
N THR A 114 32.70 -23.20 9.56
CA THR A 114 32.42 -24.56 9.06
C THR A 114 33.47 -25.02 8.06
N ASP A 115 33.88 -24.14 7.13
CA ASP A 115 34.93 -24.44 6.15
C ASP A 115 36.29 -24.71 6.84
N ILE A 116 36.67 -23.87 7.81
CA ILE A 116 37.92 -24.04 8.58
C ILE A 116 37.91 -25.36 9.34
N LEU A 117 36.81 -25.69 10.01
CA LEU A 117 36.67 -26.94 10.76
C LEU A 117 36.73 -28.16 9.83
N SER A 118 36.06 -28.10 8.68
CA SER A 118 36.09 -29.16 7.67
C SER A 118 37.52 -29.41 7.18
N MET A 119 38.26 -28.36 6.81
CA MET A 119 39.68 -28.47 6.43
C MET A 119 40.56 -29.03 7.55
N THR A 120 40.25 -28.72 8.81
CA THR A 120 41.02 -29.22 9.96
C THR A 120 40.79 -30.70 10.19
N VAL A 121 39.54 -31.16 10.05
CA VAL A 121 39.17 -32.58 10.13
C VAL A 121 39.86 -33.37 9.03
N GLU A 122 39.81 -32.91 7.78
CA GLU A 122 40.48 -33.58 6.65
C GLU A 122 41.99 -33.75 6.89
N LYS A 123 42.65 -32.71 7.42
CA LYS A 123 44.09 -32.79 7.77
C LYS A 123 44.36 -33.80 8.89
N GLN A 124 43.50 -33.86 9.91
CA GLN A 124 43.64 -34.83 11.00
C GLN A 124 43.43 -36.26 10.50
N GLU A 125 42.45 -36.50 9.64
CA GLU A 125 42.20 -37.80 9.02
C GLU A 125 43.39 -38.26 8.18
N GLN A 126 43.97 -37.35 7.39
CA GLN A 126 45.18 -37.63 6.60
C GLN A 126 46.37 -37.98 7.51
N TYR A 127 46.61 -37.19 8.57
CA TYR A 127 47.67 -37.45 9.53
C TYR A 127 47.52 -38.82 10.22
N LEU A 128 46.31 -39.17 10.63
CA LEU A 128 46.02 -40.48 11.24
C LEU A 128 46.25 -41.63 10.26
N LYS A 129 45.93 -41.44 8.98
CA LYS A 129 46.18 -42.44 7.93
C LYS A 129 47.69 -42.67 7.76
N GLU A 130 48.47 -41.60 7.66
CA GLU A 130 49.94 -41.69 7.54
C GLU A 130 50.59 -42.38 8.75
N GLN A 131 50.11 -42.12 9.96
CA GLN A 131 50.61 -42.77 11.18
C GLN A 131 50.34 -44.28 11.17
N LYS A 132 49.15 -44.70 10.71
CA LYS A 132 48.80 -46.13 10.57
C LYS A 132 49.67 -46.83 9.52
N GLU A 133 50.02 -46.16 8.43
CA GLU A 133 50.90 -46.73 7.39
C GLU A 133 52.34 -46.89 7.89
N ARG A 134 52.88 -45.90 8.62
CA ARG A 134 54.22 -45.99 9.24
C ARG A 134 54.33 -47.16 10.23
N ASN A 135 53.31 -47.37 11.05
CA ASN A 135 53.31 -48.43 12.07
C ASN A 135 53.13 -49.86 11.51
N LYS A 136 52.75 -50.01 10.24
CA LYS A 136 52.65 -51.33 9.57
C LYS A 136 53.97 -51.76 8.90
N GLY A 137 54.93 -50.85 8.76
CA GLY A 137 56.22 -51.10 8.09
C GLY A 137 57.40 -51.38 9.03
N SER A 138 57.17 -51.33 10.35
CA SER A 138 58.13 -51.74 11.40
C SER A 138 57.73 -53.08 11.99
#